data_AF-A0A815AJ82-F1
#
_entry.id   AF-A0A815AJ82-F1
#
_cell.length_a   1.000
_cell.length_b   1.000
_cell.length_c   1.000
_cell.angle_alpha   90.00
_cell.angle_beta   90.00
_cell.angle_gamma   90.00
#
_symmetry.space_group_name_H-M   'P 1'
#
loop_
_entity.id
_entity.type
_entity.pdbx_description
1 polymer ?
#
loop_
_entity_poly.entity_id
_entity_poly.type
_entity_poly.pdbx_seq_one_letter_code
_entity_poly.pdbx_strand_id
1 'polypeptide(L)'
;MAIGCLLTKLRTGLNTNEENILDWLQEKDTFVVDRGFHDVLPQIKAFGYNVYMPLFLPKNQKQFTTSEANSNRFVTKVRFVIECVNGRIKQWRFFNKVVPHSSLPFGHGYFSIVCSLINAFRPPFVQHTSAHEEIAREMQKKRDEKNKLLSKLNDKEFMKIKKWTSLKASDTAVDFPKFSKEELEKLTYSVFQVKMAKSYAVEHVNDDGEYAIRVSTDTKNL
;
A
#
# COMPACT_ATOMS: atom_id res chain seq x y z
N MET A 1 17.20 -14.57 5.29
CA MET A 1 18.38 -13.70 5.08
C MET A 1 17.96 -12.32 5.51
N ALA A 2 18.14 -12.05 6.80
CA ALA A 2 17.36 -11.05 7.52
C ALA A 2 17.86 -9.64 7.19
N ILE A 3 16.93 -8.70 7.15
CA ILE A 3 17.04 -7.27 6.81
C ILE A 3 18.42 -6.64 7.06
N GLY A 4 19.12 -6.96 8.17
CA GLY A 4 20.49 -6.51 8.45
C GLY A 4 21.51 -6.73 7.32
N CYS A 5 21.50 -7.87 6.62
CA CYS A 5 22.47 -8.09 5.52
C CYS A 5 22.16 -7.22 4.28
N LEU A 6 20.89 -6.96 4.01
CA LEU A 6 20.43 -6.06 2.94
C LEU A 6 20.67 -4.59 3.29
N LEU A 7 20.51 -4.21 4.57
CA LEU A 7 20.86 -2.87 5.06
C LEU A 7 22.35 -2.60 4.90
N THR A 8 23.18 -3.55 5.31
CA THR A 8 24.63 -3.46 5.13
C THR A 8 24.97 -3.39 3.66
N LYS A 9 24.35 -4.18 2.78
CA LYS A 9 24.58 -4.09 1.33
C LYS A 9 24.16 -2.75 0.73
N LEU A 10 22.98 -2.22 1.07
CA LEU A 10 22.57 -0.90 0.54
C LEU A 10 23.50 0.21 1.03
N ARG A 11 23.88 0.15 2.32
CA ARG A 11 24.82 1.08 2.92
C ARG A 11 26.21 0.98 2.28
N THR A 12 26.75 -0.21 2.14
CA THR A 12 28.06 -0.43 1.50
C THR A 12 27.99 -0.02 0.04
N GLY A 13 26.98 -0.48 -0.70
CA GLY A 13 26.80 -0.19 -2.12
C GLY A 13 26.75 1.30 -2.46
N LEU A 14 26.04 2.11 -1.66
CA LEU A 14 26.03 3.57 -1.83
C LEU A 14 27.37 4.22 -1.47
N ASN A 15 28.10 3.71 -0.46
CA ASN A 15 29.37 4.29 -0.04
C ASN A 15 30.55 3.88 -0.95
N THR A 16 30.53 2.67 -1.50
CA THR A 16 31.63 2.12 -2.31
C THR A 16 31.34 2.18 -3.82
N ASN A 17 30.21 2.76 -4.22
CA ASN A 17 29.70 2.69 -5.59
C ASN A 17 29.72 1.25 -6.14
N GLU A 18 29.25 0.29 -5.34
CA GLU A 18 29.26 -1.12 -5.74
C GLU A 18 28.38 -1.32 -6.98
N GLU A 19 28.87 -2.07 -7.96
CA GLU A 19 28.22 -2.28 -9.27
C GLU A 19 27.90 -0.98 -10.04
N ASN A 20 28.60 0.12 -9.74
CA ASN A 20 28.39 1.44 -10.35
C ASN A 20 26.96 1.97 -10.17
N ILE A 21 26.31 1.64 -9.04
CA ILE A 21 24.93 2.05 -8.77
C ILE A 21 24.73 3.56 -8.80
N LEU A 22 25.74 4.36 -8.44
CA LEU A 22 25.66 5.82 -8.47
C LEU A 22 25.58 6.37 -9.89
N ASP A 23 26.11 5.65 -10.89
CA ASP A 23 26.04 6.06 -12.30
C ASP A 23 24.60 6.01 -12.83
N TRP A 24 23.73 5.25 -12.15
CA TRP A 24 22.32 5.07 -12.51
C TRP A 24 21.43 6.07 -11.79
N LEU A 25 21.97 6.83 -10.83
CA LEU A 25 21.23 7.73 -9.97
C LEU A 25 21.53 9.19 -10.33
N GLN A 26 20.47 9.99 -10.38
CA GLN A 26 20.56 11.43 -10.58
C GLN A 26 20.33 12.18 -9.27
N GLU A 27 20.91 13.38 -9.17
CA GLU A 27 20.68 14.25 -8.02
C GLU A 27 19.17 14.45 -7.82
N LYS A 28 18.69 14.34 -6.57
CA LYS A 28 17.27 14.44 -6.17
C LYS A 28 16.38 13.28 -6.58
N ASP A 29 16.95 12.17 -7.03
CA ASP A 29 16.18 10.93 -7.20
C ASP A 29 15.44 10.51 -5.93
N THR A 30 14.32 9.82 -6.14
CA THR A 30 13.40 9.43 -5.08
C THR A 30 13.49 7.95 -4.76
N PHE A 31 13.94 7.64 -3.54
CA PHE A 31 13.96 6.30 -2.97
C PHE A 31 12.65 6.02 -2.24
N VAL A 32 12.05 4.87 -2.54
CA VAL A 32 10.93 4.33 -1.76
C VAL A 32 11.38 3.03 -1.12
N VAL A 33 11.45 3.01 0.21
CA VAL A 33 12.02 1.89 0.96
C VAL A 33 11.02 1.31 1.97
N ASP A 34 11.17 0.01 2.25
CA ASP A 34 10.38 -0.66 3.28
C ASP A 34 10.80 -0.25 4.69
N ARG A 35 9.91 -0.44 5.67
CA ARG A 35 10.12 -0.07 7.08
C ARG A 35 11.39 -0.64 7.72
N GLY A 36 11.87 -1.79 7.23
CA GLY A 36 13.13 -2.39 7.69
C GLY A 36 14.38 -1.56 7.35
N PHE A 37 14.26 -0.54 6.49
CA PHE A 37 15.34 0.32 6.04
C PHE A 37 15.42 1.66 6.76
N HIS A 38 14.89 1.73 7.97
CA HIS A 38 14.87 2.97 8.76
C HIS A 38 16.28 3.52 9.01
N ASP A 39 17.23 2.65 9.32
CA ASP A 39 18.58 3.05 9.76
C ASP A 39 19.45 3.63 8.64
N VAL A 40 19.09 3.38 7.38
CA VAL A 40 19.82 3.90 6.20
C VAL A 40 19.22 5.20 5.65
N LEU A 41 18.05 5.63 6.14
CA LEU A 41 17.39 6.87 5.70
C LEU A 41 18.28 8.12 5.85
N PRO A 42 19.01 8.33 6.99
CA PRO A 42 19.84 9.52 7.14
C PRO A 42 20.97 9.57 6.11
N GLN A 43 21.52 8.41 5.74
CA GLN A 43 22.61 8.30 4.77
C GLN A 43 22.12 8.64 3.37
N ILE A 44 20.99 8.05 2.93
CA ILE A 44 20.39 8.35 1.62
C ILE A 44 20.12 9.85 1.48
N LYS A 45 19.63 10.50 2.54
CA LYS A 45 19.43 11.97 2.56
C LYS A 45 20.74 12.76 2.49
N ALA A 46 21.81 12.27 3.12
CA ALA A 46 23.12 12.91 3.07
C ALA A 46 23.72 12.93 1.64
N PHE A 47 23.39 11.93 0.81
CA PHE A 47 23.72 11.92 -0.61
C PHE A 47 22.83 12.84 -1.47
N GLY A 48 21.87 13.56 -0.87
CA GLY A 48 21.00 14.51 -1.58
C GLY A 48 19.76 13.88 -2.21
N TYR A 49 19.45 12.63 -1.90
CA TYR A 49 18.27 11.94 -2.43
C TYR A 49 17.03 12.15 -1.57
N ASN A 50 15.87 12.15 -2.23
CA ASN A 50 14.58 12.11 -1.55
C ASN A 50 14.30 10.68 -1.09
N VAL A 51 13.79 10.49 0.13
CA VAL A 51 13.47 9.15 0.63
C VAL A 51 12.11 9.11 1.31
N TYR A 52 11.30 8.12 0.92
CA TYR A 52 9.99 7.86 1.46
C TYR A 52 9.89 6.44 2.00
N MET A 53 9.19 6.30 3.11
CA MET A 53 8.96 5.04 3.81
C MET A 53 7.52 5.03 4.35
N PRO A 54 6.86 3.86 4.47
CA PRO A 54 5.56 3.78 5.11
C PRO A 54 5.62 4.29 6.56
N LEU A 55 4.76 5.26 6.89
CA LEU A 55 4.80 5.96 8.18
C LEU A 55 4.59 5.00 9.36
N PHE A 56 5.22 5.33 10.49
CA PHE A 56 4.95 4.72 11.79
C PHE A 56 3.93 5.56 12.54
N LEU A 57 3.02 4.90 13.24
CA LEU A 57 2.09 5.59 14.12
C LEU A 57 2.87 6.08 15.36
N PRO A 58 2.87 7.38 15.67
CA PRO A 58 3.54 7.89 16.87
C PRO A 58 2.94 7.31 18.15
N LYS A 59 3.76 7.17 19.21
CA LYS A 59 3.38 6.51 20.48
C LYS A 59 2.10 7.07 21.14
N ASN A 60 1.71 8.31 20.82
CA ASN A 60 0.55 8.99 21.40
C ASN A 60 -0.57 9.28 20.38
N GLN A 61 -0.49 8.72 19.17
CA GLN A 61 -1.53 8.86 18.16
C GLN A 61 -2.18 7.50 17.91
N LYS A 62 -3.51 7.49 17.79
CA LYS A 62 -4.26 6.29 17.39
C LYS A 62 -4.47 6.20 15.87
N GLN A 63 -4.37 7.32 15.17
CA GLN A 63 -4.58 7.44 13.73
C GLN A 63 -3.64 8.48 13.12
N PHE A 64 -3.31 8.32 11.84
CA PHE A 64 -2.59 9.33 11.08
C PHE A 64 -3.46 10.57 10.84
N THR A 65 -2.83 11.73 10.71
CA THR A 65 -3.50 12.92 10.17
C THR A 65 -3.90 12.70 8.71
N THR A 66 -4.81 13.52 8.19
CA THR A 66 -5.24 13.42 6.78
C THR A 66 -4.05 13.56 5.81
N SER A 67 -3.14 14.51 6.08
CA SER A 67 -1.97 14.76 5.23
C SER A 67 -0.97 13.59 5.26
N GLU A 68 -0.70 13.04 6.44
CA GLU A 68 0.16 11.86 6.62
C GLU A 68 -0.45 10.62 5.95
N ALA A 69 -1.75 10.39 6.14
CA ALA A 69 -2.45 9.27 5.51
C ALA A 69 -2.41 9.38 3.98
N ASN A 70 -2.64 10.57 3.42
CA ASN A 70 -2.54 10.81 1.98
C ASN A 70 -1.12 10.56 1.46
N SER A 71 -0.09 11.06 2.14
CA SER A 71 1.31 10.80 1.79
C SER A 71 1.63 9.29 1.81
N ASN A 72 1.16 8.58 2.83
CA ASN A 72 1.36 7.14 2.96
C ASN A 72 0.65 6.32 1.86
N ARG A 73 -0.48 6.81 1.32
CA ARG A 73 -1.17 6.18 0.19
C ARG A 73 -0.31 6.18 -1.07
N PHE A 74 0.45 7.25 -1.34
CA PHE A 74 1.38 7.30 -2.48
C PHE A 74 2.50 6.26 -2.33
N VAL A 75 3.11 6.17 -1.15
CA VAL A 75 4.13 5.16 -0.84
C VAL A 75 3.56 3.75 -1.05
N THR A 76 2.35 3.50 -0.57
CA THR A 76 1.66 2.21 -0.73
C THR A 76 1.40 1.88 -2.21
N LYS A 77 1.02 2.89 -3.01
CA LYS A 77 0.77 2.70 -4.44
C LYS A 77 2.02 2.33 -5.21
N VAL A 78 3.16 2.95 -4.90
CA VAL A 78 4.46 2.58 -5.49
C VAL A 78 4.89 1.19 -5.03
N ARG A 79 4.76 0.91 -3.73
CA ARG A 79 5.11 -0.39 -3.15
C ARG A 79 4.36 -1.56 -3.79
N PHE A 80 3.08 -1.37 -4.15
CA PHE A 80 2.31 -2.38 -4.87
C PHE A 80 3.01 -2.88 -6.14
N VAL A 81 3.62 -1.98 -6.92
CA VAL A 81 4.35 -2.35 -8.15
C VAL A 81 5.54 -3.25 -7.81
N ILE A 82 6.32 -2.85 -6.80
CA ILE A 82 7.49 -3.59 -6.31
C ILE A 82 7.09 -4.98 -5.79
N GLU A 83 6.03 -5.06 -5.00
CA GLU A 83 5.49 -6.31 -4.46
C GLU A 83 5.08 -7.27 -5.57
N CYS A 84 4.50 -6.78 -6.65
CA CYS A 84 4.11 -7.62 -7.76
C CYS A 84 5.31 -8.15 -8.57
N VAL A 85 6.36 -7.34 -8.76
CA VAL A 85 7.63 -7.79 -9.36
C VAL A 85 8.28 -8.86 -8.48
N ASN A 86 8.36 -8.62 -7.18
CA ASN A 86 8.81 -9.61 -6.20
C ASN A 86 7.95 -10.87 -6.22
N GLY A 87 6.64 -10.73 -6.43
CA GLY A 87 5.71 -11.83 -6.62
C GLY A 87 6.08 -12.72 -7.80
N ARG A 88 6.49 -12.15 -8.94
CA ARG A 88 6.97 -12.93 -10.10
C ARG A 88 8.22 -13.73 -9.77
N ILE A 89 9.17 -13.15 -9.05
CA ILE A 89 10.40 -13.84 -8.63
C ILE A 89 10.05 -14.98 -7.66
N LYS A 90 9.13 -14.74 -6.72
CA LYS A 90 8.65 -15.75 -5.76
C LYS A 90 7.78 -16.86 -6.37
N GLN A 91 7.39 -16.78 -7.64
CA GLN A 91 6.77 -17.94 -8.33
C GLN A 91 7.77 -19.08 -8.55
N TRP A 92 9.07 -18.79 -8.55
CA TRP A 92 10.11 -19.80 -8.69
C TRP A 92 10.35 -20.52 -7.36
N ARG A 93 10.31 -21.85 -7.40
CA ARG A 93 10.36 -22.71 -6.20
C ARG A 93 11.53 -22.39 -5.27
N PHE A 94 12.69 -22.06 -5.85
CA PHE A 94 13.88 -21.69 -5.09
C PHE A 94 13.66 -20.45 -4.20
N PHE A 95 13.06 -19.39 -4.75
CA PHE A 95 12.81 -18.13 -4.04
C PHE A 95 11.54 -18.13 -3.19
N ASN A 96 10.66 -19.12 -3.36
CA ASN A 96 9.45 -19.29 -2.56
C ASN A 96 9.69 -20.09 -1.27
N LYS A 97 10.87 -20.68 -1.09
CA LYS A 97 11.19 -21.55 0.05
C LYS A 97 12.38 -20.98 0.83
N VAL A 98 12.62 -21.58 2.00
CA VAL A 98 13.81 -21.25 2.78
C VAL A 98 15.03 -21.67 1.97
N VAL A 99 15.87 -20.70 1.62
CA VAL A 99 17.11 -20.92 0.86
C VAL A 99 18.16 -21.53 1.80
N PRO A 100 18.73 -22.71 1.47
CA PRO A 100 19.80 -23.32 2.26
C PRO A 100 21.03 -22.39 2.35
N HIS A 101 21.71 -22.40 3.50
CA HIS A 101 22.91 -21.57 3.70
C HIS A 101 24.01 -21.86 2.68
N SER A 102 24.17 -23.13 2.28
CA SER A 102 25.13 -23.56 1.26
C SER A 102 24.89 -22.94 -0.12
N SER A 103 23.67 -22.49 -0.41
CA SER A 103 23.32 -21.87 -1.68
C SER A 103 23.53 -20.35 -1.70
N LEU A 104 23.88 -19.72 -0.57
CA LEU A 104 24.08 -18.27 -0.48
C LEU A 104 25.18 -17.72 -1.41
N PRO A 105 26.35 -18.38 -1.56
CA PRO A 105 27.39 -17.87 -2.46
C PRO A 105 26.91 -17.74 -3.91
N PHE A 106 25.97 -18.60 -4.32
CA PHE A 106 25.40 -18.63 -5.67
C PHE A 106 24.10 -17.83 -5.79
N GLY A 107 23.61 -17.24 -4.70
CA GLY A 107 22.32 -16.57 -4.63
C GLY A 107 22.18 -15.45 -5.65
N HIS A 108 23.25 -14.66 -5.86
CA HIS A 108 23.27 -13.63 -6.89
C HIS A 108 23.12 -14.23 -8.29
N GLY A 109 23.88 -15.26 -8.64
CA GLY A 109 23.80 -15.92 -9.95
C GLY A 109 22.40 -16.48 -10.23
N TYR A 110 21.79 -17.16 -9.25
CA TYR A 110 20.42 -17.65 -9.40
C TYR A 110 19.41 -16.53 -9.58
N PHE A 111 19.56 -15.43 -8.85
CA PHE A 111 18.68 -14.27 -8.97
C PHE A 111 18.79 -13.65 -10.36
N SER A 112 20.01 -13.42 -10.85
CA SER A 112 20.27 -12.84 -12.17
C SER A 112 19.77 -13.73 -13.31
N ILE A 113 19.90 -15.06 -13.19
CA ILE A 113 19.31 -16.01 -14.16
C ILE A 113 17.78 -15.88 -14.17
N VAL A 114 17.14 -15.92 -13.00
CA VAL A 114 15.67 -15.82 -12.92
C VAL A 114 15.15 -14.48 -13.44
N CYS A 115 15.80 -13.37 -13.07
CA CYS A 115 15.46 -12.04 -13.59
C CYS A 115 15.64 -11.96 -15.11
N SER A 116 16.74 -12.50 -15.65
CA SER A 116 16.95 -12.58 -17.11
C SER A 116 15.86 -13.37 -17.81
N LEU A 117 15.46 -14.53 -17.27
CA LEU A 117 14.37 -15.35 -17.83
C LEU A 117 13.01 -14.63 -17.76
N ILE A 118 12.73 -13.93 -16.67
CA ILE A 118 11.52 -13.10 -16.56
C ILE A 118 11.54 -12.01 -17.62
N ASN A 119 12.65 -11.30 -17.78
CA ASN A 119 12.77 -10.21 -18.76
C ASN A 119 12.69 -10.70 -20.21
N ALA A 120 13.21 -11.90 -20.51
CA ALA A 120 13.19 -12.47 -21.85
C ALA A 120 11.82 -13.02 -22.27
N PHE A 121 11.08 -13.66 -21.34
CA PHE A 121 9.92 -14.48 -21.70
C PHE A 121 8.59 -14.02 -21.08
N ARG A 122 8.60 -13.14 -20.07
CA ARG A 122 7.35 -12.61 -19.49
C ARG A 122 7.04 -11.24 -20.09
N PRO A 123 5.76 -10.91 -20.30
CA PRO A 123 5.38 -9.55 -20.68
C PRO A 123 5.79 -8.56 -19.58
N PRO A 124 6.08 -7.28 -19.94
CA PRO A 124 6.34 -6.21 -18.97
C PRO A 124 5.32 -6.20 -17.84
N PHE A 125 5.77 -5.95 -16.61
CA PHE A 125 4.88 -5.98 -15.46
C PHE A 125 3.87 -4.83 -15.46
N VAL A 126 4.35 -3.61 -15.72
CA VAL A 126 3.52 -2.43 -15.94
C VAL A 126 3.67 -2.04 -17.39
N GLN A 127 2.55 -1.95 -18.09
CA GLN A 127 2.49 -1.22 -19.36
C GLN A 127 1.95 0.16 -19.03
N HIS A 128 2.65 1.21 -19.48
CA HIS A 128 2.13 2.56 -19.33
C HIS A 128 0.84 2.68 -20.13
N THR A 129 -0.25 3.00 -19.44
CA THR A 129 -1.56 3.25 -20.04
C THR A 129 -2.03 4.63 -19.60
N SER A 130 -2.81 5.30 -20.45
CA SER A 130 -3.43 6.60 -20.14
C SER A 130 -4.27 6.56 -18.86
N ALA A 131 -4.87 5.39 -18.56
CA ALA A 131 -5.61 5.16 -17.33
C ALA A 131 -4.74 5.29 -16.06
N HIS A 132 -3.47 4.85 -16.11
CA HIS A 132 -2.55 5.01 -14.96
C HIS A 132 -2.19 6.48 -14.72
N GLU A 133 -2.01 7.26 -15.78
CA GLU A 133 -1.76 8.70 -15.69
C GLU A 133 -2.96 9.47 -15.16
N GLU A 134 -4.18 9.09 -15.57
CA GLU A 134 -5.42 9.67 -15.04
C GLU A 134 -5.57 9.37 -13.54
N ILE A 135 -5.34 8.11 -13.12
CA ILE A 135 -5.35 7.75 -11.70
C ILE A 135 -4.31 8.55 -10.92
N ALA A 136 -3.09 8.72 -11.45
CA ALA A 136 -2.04 9.48 -10.79
C ALA A 136 -2.44 10.96 -10.62
N ARG A 137 -3.01 11.58 -11.66
CA ARG A 137 -3.53 12.96 -11.61
C ARG A 137 -4.65 13.12 -10.60
N GLU A 138 -5.60 12.19 -10.57
CA GLU A 138 -6.70 12.22 -9.59
C GLU A 138 -6.20 12.01 -8.15
N MET A 139 -5.24 11.12 -7.92
CA MET A 139 -4.62 10.95 -6.62
C MET A 139 -3.89 12.23 -6.15
N GLN A 140 -3.20 12.91 -7.06
CA GLN A 140 -2.53 14.19 -6.77
C GLN A 140 -3.55 15.28 -6.43
N LYS A 141 -4.63 15.42 -7.21
CA LYS A 141 -5.70 16.40 -6.95
C LYS A 141 -6.35 16.18 -5.59
N LYS A 142 -6.67 14.93 -5.24
CA LYS A 142 -7.29 14.57 -3.96
C LYS A 142 -6.36 14.66 -2.74
N ARG A 143 -5.04 14.78 -2.96
CA ARG A 143 -4.06 14.89 -1.87
C ARG A 143 -4.35 16.11 -0.99
N ASP A 144 -4.68 17.23 -1.63
CA ASP A 144 -4.82 18.53 -0.98
C ASP A 144 -6.29 18.89 -0.69
N GLU A 145 -7.23 18.01 -1.06
CA GLU A 145 -8.64 18.18 -0.73
C GLU A 145 -8.86 18.07 0.79
N LYS A 146 -9.65 19.02 1.32
CA LYS A 146 -10.02 19.02 2.73
C LYS A 146 -10.88 17.80 3.05
N ASN A 147 -10.53 17.12 4.15
CA ASN A 147 -11.31 16.00 4.66
C ASN A 147 -12.64 16.48 5.28
N LYS A 148 -13.69 16.48 4.45
CA LYS A 148 -15.05 16.86 4.86
C LYS A 148 -15.58 15.94 5.97
N LEU A 149 -15.23 14.65 5.96
CA LEU A 149 -15.66 13.69 6.97
C LEU A 149 -15.04 14.01 8.33
N LEU A 150 -13.73 14.31 8.38
CA LEU A 150 -13.07 14.72 9.62
C LEU A 150 -13.69 16.00 10.20
N SER A 151 -14.08 16.94 9.32
CA SER A 151 -14.77 18.16 9.73
C SER A 151 -16.11 17.86 10.40
N LYS A 152 -16.87 16.89 9.86
CA LYS A 152 -18.14 16.43 10.46
C LYS A 152 -17.94 15.64 11.76
N LEU A 153 -16.91 14.81 11.86
CA LEU A 153 -16.62 14.03 13.08
C LEU A 153 -16.20 14.89 14.27
N ASN A 154 -15.56 16.03 14.00
CA ASN A 154 -15.21 17.00 15.03
C ASN A 154 -16.40 17.86 15.48
N ASP A 155 -17.55 17.75 14.81
CA ASP A 155 -18.78 18.38 15.26
C ASP A 155 -19.27 17.68 16.53
N LYS A 156 -19.33 18.44 17.63
CA LYS A 156 -19.78 17.93 18.93
C LYS A 156 -21.23 17.47 18.90
N GLU A 157 -22.06 17.98 17.98
CA GLU A 157 -23.42 17.48 17.78
C GLU A 157 -23.43 16.11 17.11
N PHE A 158 -22.54 15.86 16.15
CA PHE A 158 -22.43 14.55 15.49
C PHE A 158 -21.99 13.44 16.46
N MET A 159 -21.14 13.76 17.43
CA MET A 159 -20.67 12.81 18.45
C MET A 159 -21.70 12.51 19.55
N LYS A 160 -22.82 13.23 19.63
CA LYS A 160 -23.89 13.00 20.62
C LYS A 160 -24.89 11.90 20.22
N ILE A 161 -24.68 11.23 19.09
CA ILE A 161 -25.50 10.10 18.63
C ILE A 161 -25.51 8.99 19.69
N LYS A 162 -26.68 8.75 20.31
CA LYS A 162 -26.79 7.89 21.50
C LYS A 162 -27.71 6.69 21.32
N LYS A 163 -28.51 6.63 20.26
CA LYS A 163 -29.42 5.49 20.03
C LYS A 163 -29.13 4.79 18.71
N TRP A 164 -28.42 3.68 18.82
CA TRP A 164 -28.19 2.77 17.70
C TRP A 164 -29.30 1.73 17.65
N THR A 165 -29.95 1.61 16.51
CA THR A 165 -30.92 0.54 16.23
C THR A 165 -30.34 -0.41 15.20
N SER A 166 -30.54 -1.71 15.43
CA SER A 166 -30.18 -2.72 14.44
C SER A 166 -31.15 -2.66 13.28
N LEU A 167 -30.63 -2.70 12.06
CA LEU A 167 -31.41 -2.79 10.84
C LEU A 167 -31.09 -4.09 10.13
N LYS A 168 -32.14 -4.67 9.54
CA LYS A 168 -31.99 -5.79 8.61
C LYS A 168 -31.49 -5.26 7.28
N ALA A 169 -30.38 -5.82 6.81
CA ALA A 169 -29.79 -5.45 5.54
C ALA A 169 -30.75 -5.70 4.36
N SER A 170 -31.56 -6.75 4.43
CA SER A 170 -32.59 -7.11 3.44
C SER A 170 -33.62 -6.01 3.22
N ASP A 171 -33.97 -5.29 4.29
CA ASP A 171 -35.10 -4.36 4.30
C ASP A 171 -34.66 -2.90 4.03
N THR A 172 -33.37 -2.59 4.22
CA THR A 172 -32.88 -1.20 4.24
C THR A 172 -31.95 -0.87 3.07
N ALA A 173 -31.24 -1.85 2.52
CA ALA A 173 -30.23 -1.60 1.48
C ALA A 173 -30.78 -1.71 0.04
N VAL A 174 -32.10 -1.65 -0.14
CA VAL A 174 -32.75 -1.83 -1.46
C VAL A 174 -32.25 -0.78 -2.46
N ASP A 175 -32.05 0.46 -2.00
CA ASP A 175 -31.59 1.60 -2.80
C ASP A 175 -30.08 1.85 -2.68
N PHE A 176 -29.31 0.92 -2.10
CA PHE A 176 -27.88 1.11 -1.96
C PHE A 176 -27.19 1.05 -3.34
N PRO A 177 -26.27 1.98 -3.67
CA PRO A 177 -25.63 2.02 -4.98
C PRO A 177 -24.92 0.70 -5.30
N LYS A 178 -25.28 0.12 -6.46
CA LYS A 178 -24.63 -1.08 -6.99
C LYS A 178 -23.55 -0.65 -7.96
N PHE A 179 -22.29 -0.86 -7.57
CA PHE A 179 -21.15 -0.56 -8.41
C PHE A 179 -20.68 -1.81 -9.16
N SER A 180 -20.28 -1.63 -10.42
CA SER A 180 -19.56 -2.64 -11.18
C SER A 180 -18.19 -2.90 -10.54
N LYS A 181 -17.57 -4.02 -10.91
CA LYS A 181 -16.22 -4.34 -10.44
C LYS A 181 -15.22 -3.25 -10.84
N GLU A 182 -15.33 -2.72 -12.05
CA GLU A 182 -14.49 -1.65 -12.59
C GLU A 182 -14.69 -0.35 -11.80
N GLU A 183 -15.93 -0.03 -11.41
CA GLU A 183 -16.23 1.13 -10.57
C GLU A 183 -15.66 0.99 -9.16
N LEU A 184 -15.75 -0.21 -8.56
CA LEU A 184 -15.14 -0.50 -7.27
C LEU A 184 -13.61 -0.43 -7.31
N GLU A 185 -12.99 -0.94 -8.38
CA GLU A 185 -11.54 -0.85 -8.58
C GLU A 185 -11.08 0.60 -8.78
N LYS A 186 -11.87 1.43 -9.46
CA LYS A 186 -11.64 2.89 -9.55
C LYS A 186 -11.82 3.59 -8.21
N LEU A 187 -12.86 3.25 -7.45
CA LEU A 187 -13.16 3.84 -6.14
C LEU A 187 -12.07 3.53 -5.11
N THR A 188 -11.63 2.28 -5.08
CA THR A 188 -10.60 1.78 -4.14
C THR A 188 -9.18 2.00 -4.64
N TYR A 189 -9.02 2.35 -5.92
CA TYR A 189 -7.75 2.40 -6.65
C TYR A 189 -6.88 1.13 -6.49
N SER A 190 -7.50 -0.02 -6.15
CA SER A 190 -6.81 -1.27 -5.84
C SER A 190 -7.71 -2.52 -5.92
N VAL A 191 -7.31 -3.48 -6.75
CA VAL A 191 -7.94 -4.82 -6.85
C VAL A 191 -7.84 -5.61 -5.54
N PHE A 192 -6.82 -5.34 -4.73
CA PHE A 192 -6.61 -6.05 -3.47
C PHE A 192 -7.69 -5.73 -2.44
N GLN A 193 -8.10 -4.47 -2.34
CA GLN A 193 -9.17 -4.07 -1.41
C GLN A 193 -10.50 -4.75 -1.79
N VAL A 194 -10.80 -4.82 -3.09
CA VAL A 194 -11.99 -5.52 -3.60
C VAL A 194 -11.94 -7.02 -3.26
N LYS A 195 -10.77 -7.66 -3.37
CA LYS A 195 -10.59 -9.08 -2.98
C LYS A 195 -10.79 -9.31 -1.49
N MET A 196 -10.28 -8.43 -0.63
CA MET A 196 -10.46 -8.53 0.82
C MET A 196 -11.89 -8.28 1.27
N ALA A 197 -12.68 -7.51 0.51
CA ALA A 197 -14.04 -7.12 0.87
C ALA A 197 -14.93 -8.33 1.21
N LYS A 198 -14.76 -9.47 0.52
CA LYS A 198 -15.53 -10.69 0.80
C LYS A 198 -15.21 -11.24 2.19
N SER A 199 -13.93 -11.38 2.54
CA SER A 199 -13.52 -11.86 3.87
C SER A 199 -13.97 -10.92 4.97
N TYR A 200 -13.80 -9.61 4.75
CA TYR A 200 -14.28 -8.59 5.69
C TYR A 200 -15.81 -8.66 5.87
N ALA A 201 -16.56 -8.88 4.80
CA ALA A 201 -18.01 -8.99 4.89
C ALA A 201 -18.44 -10.17 5.76
N VAL A 202 -17.77 -11.33 5.61
CA VAL A 202 -18.05 -12.54 6.39
C VAL A 202 -17.83 -12.33 7.89
N GLU A 203 -16.82 -11.56 8.29
CA GLU A 203 -16.58 -11.22 9.72
C GLU A 203 -17.72 -10.41 10.36
N HIS A 204 -18.59 -9.81 9.56
CA HIS A 204 -19.69 -8.96 9.99
C HIS A 204 -21.08 -9.58 9.74
N VAL A 205 -21.12 -10.83 9.29
CA VAL A 205 -22.34 -11.64 9.22
C VAL A 205 -22.57 -12.26 10.60
N ASN A 206 -23.80 -12.15 11.12
CA ASN A 206 -24.19 -12.77 12.39
C ASN A 206 -24.49 -14.28 12.24
N ASP A 207 -24.77 -14.96 13.35
CA ASP A 207 -25.08 -16.40 13.36
C ASP A 207 -26.31 -16.77 12.50
N ASP A 208 -27.21 -15.81 12.27
CA ASP A 208 -28.39 -15.95 11.42
C ASP A 208 -28.10 -15.75 9.91
N GLY A 209 -26.85 -15.48 9.53
CA GLY A 209 -26.46 -15.25 8.14
C GLY A 209 -26.79 -13.84 7.61
N GLU A 210 -27.27 -12.94 8.47
CA GLU A 210 -27.57 -11.54 8.14
C GLU A 210 -26.37 -10.61 8.41
N TYR A 211 -26.16 -9.63 7.54
CA TYR A 211 -25.13 -8.61 7.77
C TYR A 211 -25.61 -7.61 8.83
N ALA A 212 -24.89 -7.50 9.94
CA ALA A 212 -25.31 -6.67 11.06
C ALA A 212 -25.08 -5.17 10.78
N ILE A 213 -26.14 -4.46 10.40
CA ILE A 213 -26.11 -3.00 10.21
C ILE A 213 -26.72 -2.32 11.44
N ARG A 214 -26.05 -1.30 11.98
CA ARG A 214 -26.61 -0.43 13.01
C ARG A 214 -26.64 0.99 12.49
N VAL A 215 -27.76 1.67 12.65
CA VAL A 215 -27.90 3.10 12.31
C VAL A 215 -28.34 3.89 13.53
N SER A 216 -28.05 5.18 13.51
CA SER A 216 -28.63 6.12 14.46
C SER A 216 -30.01 6.56 14.00
N THR A 217 -31.01 6.47 14.89
CA THR A 217 -32.34 7.08 14.65
C THR A 217 -32.41 8.52 15.12
N ASP A 218 -31.41 9.01 15.86
CA ASP A 218 -31.31 10.43 16.23
C ASP A 218 -30.74 11.21 15.05
N THR A 219 -31.58 11.50 14.06
CA THR A 219 -31.27 12.41 12.96
C THR A 219 -31.87 13.78 13.24
N LYS A 220 -31.32 14.53 14.21
CA LYS A 220 -31.54 15.98 14.20
C LYS A 220 -30.73 16.56 13.03
N ASN A 221 -31.39 16.69 11.88
CA ASN A 221 -30.95 17.37 10.65
C ASN A 221 -29.53 17.00 10.18
N LEU A 222 -29.45 15.95 9.34
CA LEU A 222 -28.29 15.69 8.47
C LEU A 222 -28.33 16.59 7.22
#